data_AF-A0A3M2WJE2-F1
#
_entry.id   AF-A0A3M2WJE2-F1
#
_cell.length_a   1.000
_cell.length_b   1.000
_cell.length_c   1.000
_cell.angle_alpha   90.00
_cell.angle_beta   90.00
_cell.angle_gamma   90.00
#
_symmetry.space_group_name_H-M   'P 1'
#
loop_
_entity.id
_entity.type
_entity.pdbx_description
1 polymer ?
#
loop_
_entity_poly.entity_id
_entity_poly.type
_entity_poly.pdbx_seq_one_letter_code
_entity_poly.pdbx_strand_id
1 'polypeptide(L)' 'MALLKRLVERDRPALSFTLDGMPASGLLGDTLLTAVLTA' A
#
# COMPACT_ATOMS: atom_id res chain seq x y z
N MET A 1 -5.11 5.02 -9.88
CA MET A 1 -3.87 5.12 -10.69
C MET A 1 -2.74 5.37 -9.71
N ALA A 2 -1.86 4.39 -9.53
CA ALA A 2 -0.67 4.57 -8.69
C ALA A 2 0.21 5.69 -9.24
N LEU A 3 0.68 6.58 -8.37
CA LEU A 3 1.63 7.64 -8.74
C LEU A 3 3.07 7.12 -8.77
N LEU A 4 3.34 6.06 -8.01
CA LEU A 4 4.65 5.42 -7.89
C LEU A 4 4.53 3.92 -8.17
N LYS A 5 5.61 3.31 -8.68
CA LYS A 5 5.69 1.87 -8.95
C LYS A 5 6.62 1.17 -7.98
N ARG A 6 6.15 0.08 -7.36
CA ARG A 6 6.98 -0.78 -6.50
C ARG A 6 8.00 -1.57 -7.33
N LEU A 7 9.28 -1.31 -7.07
CA LEU A 7 10.39 -1.94 -7.79
C LEU A 7 10.91 -3.23 -7.13
N VAL A 8 10.83 -3.32 -5.81
CA VAL A 8 11.31 -4.45 -4.98
C VAL A 8 10.29 -4.79 -3.90
N GLU A 9 10.50 -5.86 -3.14
CA GLU A 9 9.64 -6.22 -1.99
C GLU A 9 8.17 -6.47 -2.37
N ARG A 10 7.95 -7.10 -3.54
CA ARG A 10 6.60 -7.35 -4.09
C ARG A 10 5.87 -8.52 -3.42
N ASP A 11 6.63 -9.42 -2.79
CA ASP A 11 6.13 -10.67 -2.23
C ASP A 11 5.78 -10.56 -0.74
N ARG A 12 5.80 -9.34 -0.20
CA ARG A 12 5.39 -9.11 1.18
C ARG A 12 3.88 -9.38 1.34
N PRO A 13 3.44 -9.85 2.52
CA PRO A 13 2.03 -10.04 2.78
C PRO A 13 1.24 -8.73 2.61
N ALA A 14 0.10 -8.81 1.93
CA ALA A 14 -0.82 -7.69 1.84
C ALA A 14 -1.52 -7.45 3.19
N LEU A 15 -1.72 -6.18 3.52
CA LEU A 15 -2.48 -5.71 4.66
C LEU A 15 -3.68 -4.90 4.15
N SER A 16 -4.88 -5.30 4.59
CA SER A 16 -6.10 -4.53 4.40
C SER A 16 -6.29 -3.59 5.58
N PHE A 17 -6.68 -2.35 5.31
CA PHE A 17 -7.00 -1.36 6.34
C PHE A 17 -8.04 -0.37 5.81
N THR A 18 -8.54 0.50 6.69
CA THR A 18 -9.43 1.60 6.32
C THR A 18 -8.70 2.93 6.44
N LEU A 19 -8.76 3.76 5.40
CA LEU A 19 -8.26 5.13 5.41
C LEU A 19 -9.44 6.05 5.10
N ASP A 20 -9.74 6.99 6.00
CA ASP A 20 -10.88 7.90 5.89
C ASP A 20 -12.24 7.17 5.71
N GLY A 21 -12.37 5.99 6.33
CA GLY A 21 -13.56 5.14 6.21
C GLY A 21 -13.64 4.34 4.90
N MET A 22 -12.69 4.52 3.98
CA MET A 22 -12.62 3.78 2.72
C MET A 22 -11.66 2.59 2.84
N PRO A 23 -11.96 1.44 2.19
CA PRO A 23 -11.05 0.32 2.16
C PRO A 23 -9.77 0.67 1.37
N ALA A 24 -8.63 0.29 1.92
CA ALA A 24 -7.32 0.47 1.33
C ALA A 24 -6.44 -0.76 1.59
N SER A 25 -5.32 -0.83 0.86
CA SER A 25 -4.35 -1.92 1.02
C SER A 25 -2.92 -1.41 0.89
N GLY A 26 -2.00 -2.11 1.54
CA GLY A 26 -0.57 -1.92 1.44
C GLY A 26 0.14 -3.24 1.72
N LEU A 27 1.47 -3.25 1.70
CA LEU A 27 2.26 -4.42 2.11
C LEU A 27 2.73 -4.27 3.56
N LEU A 28 2.93 -5.40 4.26
CA LEU A 28 3.47 -5.40 5.62
C LEU A 28 4.79 -4.62 5.70
N GLY A 29 4.85 -3.66 6.63
CA GLY A 29 5.99 -2.78 6.83
C GLY A 29 6.03 -1.54 5.91
N ASP A 30 5.05 -1.36 5.02
CA ASP A 30 4.88 -0.07 4.33
C ASP A 30 4.55 1.04 5.33
N THR A 31 5.01 2.25 5.04
CA THR A 31 4.39 3.45 5.62
C THR A 31 3.05 3.72 4.94
N LEU A 32 2.14 4.44 5.60
CA LEU A 32 0.85 4.82 4.99
C LEU A 32 1.02 5.57 3.66
N LEU A 33 1.98 6.49 3.58
CA LEU A 33 2.26 7.24 2.35
C LEU A 33 2.71 6.31 1.21
N THR A 34 3.58 5.35 1.50
CA THR A 34 4.03 4.34 0.52
C THR A 34 2.86 3.49 0.02
N ALA A 35 1.99 3.03 0.92
CA ALA A 35 0.81 2.25 0.56
C ALA A 35 -0.12 3.05 -0.38
N VAL A 36 -0.40 4.31 -0.06
CA VAL A 36 -1.28 5.17 -0.87
C VAL A 36 -0.71 5.48 -2.25
N LEU A 37 0.58 5.81 -2.35
CA LEU A 37 1.19 6.20 -3.63
C LEU A 37 1.47 5.02 -4.57
N THR A 38 1.44 3.78 -4.05
CA THR A 38 1.70 2.54 -4.82
C THR A 38 0.48 1.65 -5.05
N ALA A 39 -0.71 2.08 -4.60
CA ALA A 39 -1.98 1.38 -4.77
C ALA A 39 -2.52 1.35 -6.21
#